data_AF-A0A8H6LWQ1-F1
#
_entry.id   AF-A0A8H6LWQ1-F1
#
_cell.length_a   1.000
_cell.length_b   1.000
_cell.length_c   1.000
_cell.angle_alpha   90.00
_cell.angle_beta   90.00
_cell.angle_gamma   90.00
#
_symmetry.space_group_name_H-M   'P 1'
#
loop_
_entity.id
_entity.type
_entity.pdbx_description
1 polymer ?
#
loop_
_entity_poly.entity_id
_entity_poly.type
_entity_poly.pdbx_seq_one_letter_code
_entity_poly.pdbx_strand_id
1 'polypeptide(L)'
;VYMDDFFGIDEDGNLVFYKGRLRPRNQAQLLEFWDFIKCPWEEKKQEFGQCLKIIGLYVDINRGSITLAPDSLEELVAFIDGFLSSPDRKAPLRTWQRLAGYINWALNVLPWGRPGLCEVYRKMSGKSRALSSLFLNRGVVDELTWLRDALGTSLGVSFITEGCW
;
A
#
# COMPACT_ATOMS: atom_id res chain seq x y z
N VAL A 1 -4.19 -13.54 -4.06
CA VAL A 1 -5.02 -13.00 -5.17
C VAL A 1 -5.77 -11.79 -4.67
N TYR A 2 -5.69 -10.68 -5.40
CA TYR A 2 -6.46 -9.48 -5.14
C TYR A 2 -6.97 -8.95 -6.50
N MET A 3 -8.28 -8.97 -6.72
CA MET A 3 -8.87 -8.65 -8.03
C MET A 3 -8.24 -9.48 -9.16
N ASP A 4 -7.50 -8.85 -10.07
CA ASP A 4 -6.76 -9.46 -11.18
C ASP A 4 -5.27 -9.73 -10.88
N ASP A 5 -4.78 -9.33 -9.70
CA ASP A 5 -3.40 -9.57 -9.28
C ASP A 5 -3.25 -10.94 -8.58
N PHE A 6 -2.43 -11.81 -9.17
CA PHE A 6 -2.09 -13.12 -8.63
C PHE A 6 -0.64 -13.13 -8.14
N PHE A 7 -0.43 -13.60 -6.92
CA PHE A 7 0.86 -13.67 -6.26
C PHE A 7 0.91 -14.92 -5.38
N GLY A 8 2.11 -15.46 -5.19
CA GLY A 8 2.35 -16.67 -4.43
C GLY A 8 3.82 -16.81 -4.06
N ILE A 9 4.10 -17.77 -3.19
CA ILE A 9 5.45 -18.14 -2.77
C ILE A 9 5.77 -19.48 -3.43
N ASP A 10 7.04 -19.67 -3.78
CA ASP A 10 7.58 -20.94 -4.25
C ASP A 10 8.92 -21.21 -3.56
N GLU A 11 9.34 -22.46 -3.55
CA GLU A 11 10.64 -22.85 -3.01
C GLU A 11 11.78 -22.29 -3.88
N ASP A 12 12.88 -21.91 -3.25
CA ASP A 12 14.04 -21.40 -3.98
C ASP A 12 14.59 -22.45 -4.95
N GLY A 13 14.91 -22.02 -6.17
CA GLY A 13 15.39 -22.91 -7.23
C GLY A 13 14.34 -23.85 -7.84
N ASN A 14 13.06 -23.83 -7.41
CA ASN A 14 11.97 -24.62 -8.01
C ASN A 14 11.50 -24.02 -9.35
N LEU A 15 12.42 -23.93 -10.31
CA LEU A 15 12.21 -23.34 -11.61
C LEU A 15 11.93 -24.40 -12.67
N VAL A 16 10.95 -24.13 -13.53
CA VAL A 16 10.60 -24.93 -14.70
C VAL A 16 10.69 -24.10 -15.97
N PHE A 17 11.01 -24.75 -17.08
CA PHE A 17 11.06 -24.09 -18.38
C PHE A 17 9.65 -23.99 -18.97
N TYR A 18 9.15 -22.76 -19.15
CA TYR A 18 7.83 -22.48 -19.70
C TYR A 18 7.91 -21.37 -20.75
N LYS A 19 7.43 -21.65 -21.97
CA LYS A 19 7.42 -20.72 -23.10
C LYS A 19 8.72 -19.94 -23.32
N GLY A 20 9.86 -20.64 -23.23
CA GLY A 20 11.17 -20.05 -23.53
C GLY A 20 11.88 -19.39 -22.35
N ARG A 21 11.33 -19.44 -21.14
CA ARG A 21 11.90 -18.83 -19.93
C ARG A 21 11.82 -19.76 -18.73
N LEU A 22 12.78 -19.64 -17.82
CA LEU A 22 12.69 -20.27 -16.50
C LEU A 22 11.74 -19.46 -15.62
N ARG A 23 10.85 -20.16 -14.91
CA ARG A 23 9.84 -19.57 -14.02
C ARG A 23 9.63 -20.45 -12.79
N PRO A 24 9.23 -19.89 -11.64
CA PRO A 24 8.74 -20.68 -10.52
C PRO A 24 7.64 -21.65 -10.98
N ARG A 25 7.68 -22.88 -10.46
CA ARG A 25 6.73 -23.94 -10.82
C ARG A 25 5.29 -23.51 -10.64
N ASN A 26 4.96 -22.87 -9.51
CA ASN A 26 3.61 -22.41 -9.21
C ASN A 26 3.15 -21.32 -10.20
N GLN A 27 4.08 -20.45 -10.62
CA GLN A 27 3.80 -19.44 -11.65
C GLN A 27 3.53 -20.11 -13.01
N ALA A 28 4.37 -21.06 -13.43
CA ALA A 28 4.19 -21.76 -14.69
C ALA A 28 2.86 -22.52 -14.75
N GLN A 29 2.48 -23.22 -13.66
CA GLN A 29 1.19 -23.92 -13.56
C GLN A 29 0.00 -22.97 -13.70
N LEU A 30 0.07 -21.77 -13.11
CA LEU A 30 -0.97 -20.76 -13.29
C LEU A 30 -1.06 -20.28 -14.74
N LEU A 31 0.08 -20.05 -15.40
CA LEU A 31 0.11 -19.62 -16.80
C LEU A 31 -0.39 -20.71 -17.75
N GLU A 32 -0.08 -21.98 -17.49
CA GLU A 32 -0.63 -23.12 -18.23
C GLU A 32 -2.15 -23.19 -18.09
N PHE A 33 -2.67 -22.98 -16.88
CA PHE A 33 -4.10 -22.91 -16.65
C PHE A 33 -4.74 -21.73 -17.42
N TRP A 34 -4.12 -20.55 -17.40
CA TRP A 34 -4.61 -19.39 -18.16
C TRP A 34 -4.61 -19.62 -19.66
N ASP A 35 -3.56 -20.24 -20.21
CA ASP A 35 -3.53 -20.65 -21.61
C ASP A 35 -4.68 -21.61 -21.93
N PHE A 36 -4.93 -22.60 -21.07
CA PHE A 36 -6.01 -23.58 -21.23
C PHE A 36 -7.39 -22.92 -21.28
N ILE A 37 -7.66 -21.98 -20.39
CA ILE A 37 -8.94 -21.24 -20.37
C ILE A 37 -8.96 -20.04 -21.32
N LYS A 38 -7.90 -19.82 -22.10
CA LYS A 38 -7.71 -18.67 -23.01
C LYS A 38 -7.81 -17.31 -22.29
N CYS A 39 -7.39 -17.26 -21.02
CA CYS A 39 -7.27 -16.01 -20.29
C CYS A 39 -6.01 -15.28 -20.76
N PRO A 40 -6.14 -14.03 -21.25
CA PRO A 40 -4.98 -13.28 -21.72
C PRO A 40 -4.07 -12.89 -20.56
N TRP A 41 -2.76 -12.99 -20.78
CA TRP A 41 -1.75 -12.53 -19.84
C TRP A 41 -0.59 -11.89 -20.59
N GLU A 42 0.12 -11.00 -19.90
CA GLU A 42 1.24 -10.23 -20.49
C GLU A 42 2.55 -10.68 -19.88
N GLU A 43 3.51 -11.04 -20.73
CA GLU A 43 4.87 -11.48 -20.35
C GLU A 43 5.57 -10.48 -19.42
N LYS A 44 5.47 -9.18 -19.71
CA LYS A 44 6.09 -8.11 -18.92
C LYS A 44 5.52 -7.97 -17.49
N LYS A 45 4.35 -8.55 -17.21
CA LYS A 45 3.73 -8.55 -15.87
C LYS A 45 4.07 -9.81 -15.07
N GLN A 46 4.75 -10.79 -15.67
CA GLN A 46 5.07 -12.06 -15.02
C GLN A 46 6.40 -11.95 -14.28
N GLU A 47 6.38 -11.23 -13.17
CA GLU A 47 7.54 -11.01 -12.31
C GLU A 47 7.71 -12.16 -11.30
N PHE A 48 8.95 -12.46 -10.94
CA PHE A 48 9.29 -13.32 -9.81
C PHE A 48 10.65 -12.90 -9.24
N GLY A 49 10.87 -13.15 -7.96
CA GLY A 49 12.10 -12.80 -7.28
C GLY A 49 11.90 -12.74 -5.77
N GLN A 50 12.99 -12.43 -5.05
CA GLN A 50 12.97 -12.33 -3.59
C GLN A 50 12.28 -11.05 -3.10
N CYS A 51 12.32 -9.98 -3.92
CA CYS A 51 11.65 -8.72 -3.61
C CYS A 51 10.75 -8.30 -4.76
N LEU A 52 9.46 -8.06 -4.50
CA LEU A 52 8.46 -7.72 -5.50
C LEU A 52 7.54 -6.59 -5.04
N LYS A 53 7.04 -5.80 -5.98
CA LYS A 53 5.96 -4.84 -5.71
C LYS A 53 4.61 -5.50 -5.98
N ILE A 54 3.85 -5.78 -4.92
CA ILE A 54 2.53 -6.41 -4.98
C ILE A 54 1.48 -5.38 -4.54
N ILE A 55 0.49 -5.09 -5.39
CA ILE A 55 -0.60 -4.11 -5.12
C ILE A 55 -0.13 -2.74 -4.60
N GLY A 56 1.07 -2.32 -4.98
CA GLY A 56 1.69 -1.07 -4.54
C GLY A 56 2.56 -1.17 -3.28
N LEU A 57 2.64 -2.35 -2.66
CA LEU A 57 3.46 -2.64 -1.47
C LEU A 57 4.73 -3.38 -1.86
N TYR A 58 5.83 -3.10 -1.18
CA TYR A 58 7.10 -3.79 -1.40
C TYR A 58 7.17 -5.00 -0.48
N VAL A 59 7.30 -6.19 -1.05
CA VAL A 59 7.38 -7.46 -0.34
C VAL A 59 8.79 -8.01 -0.48
N ASP A 60 9.48 -8.22 0.62
CA ASP A 60 10.82 -8.80 0.69
C ASP A 60 10.73 -10.11 1.46
N ILE A 61 10.88 -11.23 0.75
CA ILE A 61 10.75 -12.58 1.34
C ILE A 61 11.97 -12.95 2.19
N ASN A 62 13.16 -12.44 1.89
CA ASN A 62 14.38 -12.74 2.64
C ASN A 62 14.30 -12.14 4.04
N ARG A 63 13.75 -10.93 4.15
CA ARG A 63 13.50 -10.25 5.44
C ARG A 63 12.13 -10.63 6.02
N GLY A 64 11.33 -11.39 5.24
CA GLY A 64 9.92 -11.63 5.49
C GLY A 64 9.22 -10.35 5.88
N SER A 65 9.21 -9.33 5.03
CA SER A 65 8.64 -8.02 5.35
C SER A 65 7.77 -7.49 4.21
N ILE A 66 6.73 -6.75 4.57
CA ILE A 66 5.94 -5.94 3.64
C ILE A 66 6.02 -4.48 4.11
N THR A 67 6.52 -3.63 3.23
CA THR A 67 6.72 -2.21 3.49
C THR A 67 6.06 -1.36 2.41
N LEU A 68 5.91 -0.07 2.67
CA LEU A 68 5.71 0.89 1.59
C LEU A 68 7.00 0.97 0.77
N ALA A 69 6.88 1.18 -0.54
CA ALA A 69 8.02 1.61 -1.33
C ALA A 69 8.50 2.98 -0.80
N PRO A 70 9.82 3.26 -0.74
CA PRO A 70 10.34 4.53 -0.26
C PRO A 70 9.66 5.74 -0.92
N ASP A 71 9.54 5.72 -2.26
CA ASP A 71 8.87 6.78 -3.02
C ASP A 71 7.41 6.98 -2.59
N SER A 72 6.68 5.91 -2.28
CA SER A 72 5.28 6.01 -1.82
C SER A 72 5.16 6.57 -0.41
N LEU A 73 6.16 6.34 0.45
CA LEU A 73 6.24 6.95 1.77
C LEU A 73 6.51 8.45 1.65
N GLU A 74 7.46 8.83 0.79
CA GLU A 74 7.78 10.24 0.51
C GLU A 74 6.57 10.97 -0.08
N GLU A 75 5.87 10.37 -1.05
CA GLU A 75 4.64 10.92 -1.63
C GLU A 75 3.53 11.08 -0.58
N LEU A 76 3.37 10.12 0.34
CA LEU A 76 2.39 10.22 1.41
C LEU A 76 2.72 11.35 2.39
N VAL A 77 3.99 11.47 2.79
CA VAL A 77 4.47 12.56 3.65
C VAL A 77 4.25 13.91 2.96
N ALA A 78 4.65 14.04 1.70
CA ALA A 78 4.42 15.25 0.91
C ALA A 78 2.92 15.60 0.77
N PHE A 79 2.06 14.58 0.63
CA PHE A 79 0.62 14.78 0.56
C PHE A 79 0.03 15.28 1.90
N ILE A 80 0.50 14.75 3.03
CA ILE A 80 0.14 15.24 4.37
C ILE A 80 0.63 16.68 4.56
N ASP A 81 1.88 16.99 4.22
CA ASP A 81 2.46 18.33 4.36
C ASP A 81 1.72 19.36 3.49
N GLY A 82 1.38 18.99 2.26
CA GLY A 82 0.56 19.82 1.37
C GLY A 82 -0.84 20.07 1.94
N PHE A 83 -1.45 19.05 2.56
CA PHE A 83 -2.75 19.21 3.23
C PHE A 83 -2.66 20.12 4.45
N LEU A 84 -1.66 19.94 5.31
CA LEU A 84 -1.43 20.78 6.50
C LEU A 84 -1.14 22.24 6.14
N SER A 85 -0.50 22.46 4.98
CA SER A 85 -0.19 23.79 4.43
C SER A 85 -1.36 24.42 3.66
N SER A 86 -2.57 23.86 3.74
CA SER A 86 -3.73 24.40 3.01
C SER A 86 -4.00 25.87 3.34
N PRO A 87 -4.22 26.75 2.34
CA PRO A 87 -4.52 28.16 2.56
C PRO A 87 -5.67 28.37 3.54
N ASP A 88 -5.57 29.39 4.39
CA ASP A 88 -6.51 29.71 5.46
C ASP A 88 -6.80 28.57 6.44
N ARG A 89 -5.96 27.53 6.47
CA ARG A 89 -6.21 26.26 7.18
C ARG A 89 -7.54 25.65 6.78
N LYS A 90 -7.87 25.68 5.49
CA LYS A 90 -9.09 25.08 4.95
C LYS A 90 -8.80 24.23 3.73
N ALA A 91 -9.48 23.10 3.63
CA ALA A 91 -9.46 22.27 2.43
C ALA A 91 -10.88 21.82 2.05
N PRO A 92 -11.21 21.69 0.74
CA PRO A 92 -12.46 21.11 0.30
C PRO A 92 -12.63 19.68 0.84
N LEU A 93 -13.85 19.26 1.20
CA LEU A 93 -14.14 17.90 1.69
C LEU A 93 -13.54 16.80 0.79
N ARG A 94 -13.53 17.00 -0.54
CA ARG A 94 -12.88 16.07 -1.48
C ARG A 94 -11.39 15.84 -1.17
N THR A 95 -10.67 16.87 -0.75
CA THR A 95 -9.25 16.76 -0.36
C THR A 95 -9.10 15.97 0.93
N TRP A 96 -9.98 16.18 1.91
CA TRP A 96 -10.03 15.37 3.14
C TRP A 96 -10.26 13.88 2.85
N GLN A 97 -11.20 13.58 1.95
CA GLN A 97 -11.51 12.21 1.55
C GLN A 97 -10.34 11.54 0.81
N ARG A 98 -9.66 12.29 -0.05
CA ARG A 98 -8.44 11.81 -0.73
C ARG A 98 -7.32 11.52 0.26
N LEU A 99 -7.11 12.42 1.23
CA LEU A 99 -6.15 12.22 2.33
C LEU A 99 -6.46 10.95 3.12
N ALA A 100 -7.69 10.82 3.60
CA ALA A 100 -8.11 9.66 4.36
C ALA A 100 -7.96 8.36 3.56
N GLY A 101 -8.29 8.37 2.26
CA GLY A 101 -8.08 7.23 1.37
C GLY A 101 -6.61 6.85 1.24
N TYR A 102 -5.72 7.83 1.04
CA TYR A 102 -4.29 7.56 0.85
C TYR A 102 -3.64 7.06 2.14
N ILE A 103 -3.95 7.68 3.29
CA ILE A 103 -3.50 7.20 4.59
C ILE A 103 -4.05 5.80 4.85
N ASN A 104 -5.35 5.54 4.60
CA ASN A 104 -5.94 4.23 4.83
C ASN A 104 -5.30 3.13 3.96
N TRP A 105 -4.85 3.45 2.76
CA TRP A 105 -4.03 2.53 1.96
C TRP A 105 -2.71 2.18 2.66
N ALA A 106 -1.97 3.18 3.15
CA ALA A 106 -0.72 2.99 3.87
C ALA A 106 -0.88 2.21 5.19
N LEU A 107 -2.00 2.40 5.89
CA LEU A 107 -2.30 1.71 7.15
C LEU A 107 -2.53 0.20 6.98
N ASN A 108 -2.65 -0.32 5.77
CA ASN A 108 -2.65 -1.78 5.54
C ASN A 108 -1.31 -2.42 5.96
N VAL A 109 -0.22 -1.66 5.92
CA VAL A 109 1.14 -2.12 6.31
C VAL A 109 1.69 -1.36 7.51
N LEU A 110 0.91 -0.47 8.11
CA LEU A 110 1.26 0.26 9.32
C LEU A 110 0.04 0.31 10.25
N PRO A 111 -0.44 -0.85 10.73
CA PRO A 111 -1.71 -0.94 11.45
C PRO A 111 -1.72 -0.12 12.75
N TRP A 112 -0.56 0.12 13.35
CA TRP A 112 -0.40 0.97 14.54
C TRP A 112 -0.77 2.44 14.27
N GLY A 113 -0.74 2.90 13.02
CA GLY A 113 -1.07 4.28 12.64
C GLY A 113 -2.57 4.58 12.54
N ARG A 114 -3.45 3.58 12.73
CA ARG A 114 -4.92 3.72 12.64
C ARG A 114 -5.52 4.84 13.51
N PRO A 115 -5.01 5.13 14.72
CA PRO A 115 -5.47 6.29 15.49
C PRO A 115 -5.27 7.63 14.76
N GLY A 116 -4.35 7.70 13.79
CA GLY A 116 -4.03 8.90 13.00
C GLY A 116 -5.11 9.36 12.01
N LEU A 117 -6.30 8.76 12.03
CA LEU A 117 -7.45 9.15 11.19
C LEU A 117 -8.71 9.49 11.99
N CYS A 118 -8.68 9.41 13.32
CA CYS A 118 -9.87 9.58 14.15
C CYS A 118 -10.44 11.00 14.00
N GLU A 119 -9.62 12.02 14.15
CA GLU A 119 -10.02 13.42 14.01
C GLU A 119 -10.38 13.77 12.56
N VAL A 120 -9.67 13.19 11.59
CA VAL A 120 -9.98 13.32 10.16
C VAL A 120 -11.40 12.81 9.85
N TYR A 121 -11.74 11.58 10.27
CA TYR A 121 -13.08 11.01 10.06
C TYR A 121 -14.15 11.77 10.84
N ARG A 122 -13.88 12.12 12.10
CA ARG A 122 -14.80 12.93 12.92
C ARG A 122 -15.12 14.25 12.22
N LYS A 123 -14.12 14.87 11.59
CA LYS A 123 -14.31 16.12 10.86
C LYS A 123 -15.11 15.94 9.57
N MET A 124 -14.97 14.82 8.86
CA MET A 124 -15.73 14.56 7.63
C MET A 124 -17.15 14.04 7.88
N SER A 125 -17.43 13.50 9.07
CA SER A 125 -18.70 12.86 9.40
C SER A 125 -19.92 13.75 9.11
N GLY A 126 -20.95 13.17 8.50
CA GLY A 126 -22.21 13.84 8.14
C GLY A 126 -22.11 14.84 6.98
N LYS A 127 -20.94 15.01 6.35
CA LYS A 127 -20.74 15.98 5.26
C LYS A 127 -20.71 15.28 3.91
N SER A 128 -21.48 15.81 2.97
CA SER A 128 -21.62 15.23 1.62
C SER A 128 -21.24 16.19 0.50
N ARG A 129 -21.15 17.50 0.77
CA ARG A 129 -20.81 18.51 -0.25
C ARG A 129 -19.31 18.52 -0.53
N ALA A 130 -18.89 17.86 -1.60
CA ALA A 130 -17.48 17.64 -1.95
C ALA A 130 -16.62 18.92 -2.01
N LEU A 131 -17.17 20.04 -2.49
CA LEU A 131 -16.48 21.32 -2.61
C LEU A 131 -16.63 22.21 -1.37
N SER A 132 -17.35 21.77 -0.34
CA SER A 132 -17.46 22.53 0.90
C SER A 132 -16.11 22.59 1.60
N SER A 133 -15.69 23.81 1.92
CA SER A 133 -14.40 24.07 2.54
C SER A 133 -14.48 23.82 4.04
N LEU A 134 -13.63 22.94 4.56
CA LEU A 134 -13.58 22.56 5.96
C LEU A 134 -12.28 23.04 6.58
N PHE A 135 -12.39 23.64 7.76
CA PHE A 135 -11.25 24.09 8.54
C PHE A 135 -10.49 22.93 9.17
N LEU A 136 -9.16 22.96 9.05
CA LEU A 136 -8.23 22.16 9.82
C LEU A 136 -8.23 22.70 11.25
N ASN A 137 -8.74 21.92 12.20
CA ASN A 137 -8.67 22.27 13.62
C ASN A 137 -7.37 21.73 14.24
N ARG A 138 -7.09 22.15 15.48
CA ARG A 138 -5.89 21.74 16.21
C ARG A 138 -5.76 20.22 16.31
N GLY A 139 -6.85 19.51 16.63
CA GLY A 139 -6.85 18.04 16.71
C GLY A 139 -6.41 17.35 15.42
N VAL A 140 -6.93 17.76 14.26
CA VAL A 140 -6.51 17.22 12.95
C VAL A 140 -5.05 17.55 12.67
N VAL A 141 -4.60 18.77 12.97
CA VAL A 141 -3.21 19.17 12.73
C VAL A 141 -2.24 18.35 13.58
N ASP A 142 -2.55 18.17 14.87
CA ASP A 142 -1.70 17.42 15.80
C ASP A 142 -1.67 15.92 15.45
N GLU A 143 -2.83 15.34 15.11
CA GLU A 143 -2.97 13.93 14.68
C GLU A 143 -2.16 13.64 13.40
N LEU A 144 -2.31 14.47 12.37
CA LEU A 144 -1.61 14.29 11.11
C LEU A 144 -0.11 14.60 11.22
N THR A 145 0.27 15.55 12.08
CA THR A 145 1.68 15.83 12.40
C THR A 145 2.33 14.62 13.05
N TRP A 146 1.68 14.06 14.09
CA TRP A 146 2.15 12.84 14.74
C TRP A 146 2.30 11.69 13.75
N LEU A 147 1.29 11.47 12.90
CA LEU A 147 1.35 10.40 11.91
C LEU A 147 2.50 10.61 10.93
N ARG A 148 2.68 11.83 10.40
CA ARG A 148 3.77 12.20 9.49
C ARG A 148 5.15 11.94 10.11
N ASP A 149 5.35 12.32 11.38
CA ASP A 149 6.61 12.10 12.09
C ASP A 149 6.87 10.60 12.36
N ALA A 150 5.82 9.87 12.72
CA ALA A 150 5.90 8.44 12.98
C ALA A 150 6.14 7.62 11.69
N LEU A 151 5.57 8.04 10.56
CA LEU A 151 5.81 7.44 9.24
C LEU A 151 7.30 7.49 8.85
N GLY A 152 7.96 8.63 9.08
CA GLY A 152 9.38 8.82 8.78
C GLY A 152 10.34 7.96 9.62
N THR A 153 9.85 7.35 10.70
CA THR A 153 10.66 6.51 11.61
C THR A 153 10.27 5.03 11.58
N SER A 154 9.23 4.67 10.84
CA SER A 154 8.66 3.32 10.87
C SER A 154 9.37 2.34 9.92
N LEU A 155 9.78 1.19 10.47
CA LEU A 155 10.10 -0.02 9.72
C LEU A 155 8.77 -0.76 9.46
N GLY A 156 8.50 -1.21 8.23
CA GLY A 156 7.20 -1.82 7.88
C GLY A 156 6.91 -3.16 8.61
N VAL A 157 5.86 -3.87 8.20
CA VAL A 157 5.46 -5.13 8.89
C VAL A 157 6.45 -6.24 8.55
N SER A 158 6.93 -6.98 9.56
CA SER A 158 7.63 -8.25 9.37
C SER A 158 6.71 -9.43 9.68
N PHE A 159 6.77 -10.45 8.82
CA PHE A 159 6.13 -11.76 8.93
C PHE A 159 6.98 -12.73 9.76
N ILE A 160 8.26 -12.43 9.97
CA ILE A 160 9.17 -13.27 10.74
C ILE A 160 9.30 -12.67 12.13
N THR A 161 8.42 -13.11 13.03
CA THR A 161 8.81 -13.20 14.43
C THR A 161 9.50 -14.54 14.58
N GLU A 162 10.73 -14.54 15.11
CA GLU A 162 11.54 -15.74 15.28
C GLU A 162 10.70 -16.92 15.84
N GLY A 163 10.61 -18.01 15.09
CA GLY A 163 10.27 -19.32 15.69
C GLY A 163 9.21 -20.20 15.03
N CYS A 164 8.54 -19.83 13.94
CA CYS A 164 7.62 -20.78 13.27
C CYS A 164 7.55 -20.57 11.74
N TRP A 165 8.24 -21.46 11.02
CA TRP A 165 7.83 -22.00 9.73
C TRP A 165 8.00 -23.52 9.79
#